data_AF-A0A3B9BZS7-F1
#
_entry.id   AF-A0A3B9BZS7-F1
#
_cell.length_a   1.000
_cell.length_b   1.000
_cell.length_c   1.000
_cell.angle_alpha   90.00
_cell.angle_beta   90.00
_cell.angle_gamma   90.00
#
_symmetry.space_group_name_H-M   'P 1'
#
loop_
_entity.id
_entity.type
_entity.pdbx_description
1 polymer ?
#
loop_
_entity_poly.entity_id
_entity_poly.type
_entity_poly.pdbx_seq_one_letter_code
_entity_poly.pdbx_strand_id
1 'polypeptide(L)'
;MQLKGLIKIFTIALILISLFQLSFTLVVNNFEKKQESKVRSQLKTSNPGMSEAELSLAADDKLRFVLDSLSTKEIYNLGITKYTYQEAKEEQLNLGLDLQGGMNVVLEVSLDDLVRSMSNNRNDPALNLALEEAKKMQVNSQE
;
A
#
# COMPACT_ATOMS: atom_id res chain seq x y z
N MET A 1 15.34 -46.29 13.39
CA MET A 1 16.19 -45.22 12.81
C MET A 1 15.68 -44.63 11.50
N GLN A 2 14.69 -45.25 10.82
CA GLN A 2 14.18 -44.81 9.51
C GLN A 2 13.38 -43.48 9.53
N LEU A 3 12.59 -43.24 10.58
CA LEU A 3 11.87 -41.97 10.77
C LEU A 3 12.80 -40.75 10.83
N LYS A 4 14.04 -40.93 11.32
CA LYS A 4 15.04 -39.84 11.40
C LYS A 4 15.52 -39.38 10.01
N GLY A 5 15.48 -40.25 9.00
CA GLY A 5 15.83 -39.89 7.62
C GLY A 5 14.75 -39.03 6.95
N LEU A 6 13.48 -39.41 7.13
CA LEU A 6 12.35 -38.65 6.59
C LEU A 6 12.26 -37.24 7.20
N ILE A 7 12.46 -37.13 8.51
CA ILE A 7 12.46 -35.83 9.21
C ILE A 7 13.57 -34.91 8.65
N LYS A 8 14.79 -35.43 8.45
CA LYS A 8 15.90 -34.63 7.89
C LYS A 8 15.60 -34.08 6.49
N ILE A 9 14.99 -34.90 5.62
CA ILE A 9 14.62 -34.46 4.27
C ILE A 9 13.57 -33.35 4.34
N PHE A 10 12.53 -33.53 5.16
CA PHE A 10 11.50 -32.51 5.37
C PHE A 10 12.08 -31.21 5.94
N THR A 11 12.99 -31.29 6.92
CA THR A 11 13.63 -30.09 7.48
C THR A 11 14.45 -29.35 6.43
N ILE A 12 15.22 -30.05 5.60
CA ILE A 12 16.02 -29.43 4.54
C ILE A 12 15.10 -28.78 3.50
N ALA A 13 14.04 -29.47 3.08
CA ALA A 13 13.05 -28.92 2.13
C ALA A 13 12.38 -27.66 2.69
N LEU A 14 11.99 -27.68 3.96
CA LEU A 14 11.38 -26.53 4.63
C LEU A 14 12.34 -25.33 4.69
N ILE A 15 13.60 -25.56 5.05
CA ILE A 15 14.64 -24.52 5.05
C ILE A 15 14.80 -23.91 3.66
N LEU A 16 14.85 -24.73 2.61
CA LEU A 16 14.98 -24.24 1.23
C LEU A 16 13.78 -23.38 0.82
N ILE A 17 12.56 -23.81 1.16
CA ILE A 17 11.33 -23.04 0.88
C ILE A 17 11.34 -21.71 1.65
N SER A 18 11.76 -21.72 2.93
CA SER A 18 11.87 -20.50 3.72
C SER A 18 12.91 -19.53 3.16
N LEU A 19 14.06 -20.03 2.70
CA LEU A 19 15.08 -19.19 2.06
C LEU A 19 14.58 -18.59 0.74
N PHE A 20 13.81 -19.35 -0.03
CA PHE A 20 13.18 -18.88 -1.25
C PHE A 20 12.17 -17.75 -0.98
N GLN A 21 11.27 -17.91 -0.02
CA GLN A 21 10.34 -16.81 0.35
C GLN A 21 11.08 -15.58 0.90
N LEU A 22 12.13 -15.79 1.68
CA LEU A 22 12.93 -14.68 2.23
C LEU A 22 13.70 -13.94 1.12
N SER A 23 14.12 -14.61 0.05
CA SER A 23 14.89 -13.96 -1.02
C SER A 23 14.09 -12.88 -1.75
N PHE A 24 12.79 -13.09 -2.00
CA PHE A 24 11.91 -12.06 -2.58
C PHE A 24 11.87 -10.80 -1.71
N THR A 25 11.69 -10.98 -0.41
CA THR A 25 11.68 -9.88 0.57
C THR A 25 12.96 -9.06 0.51
N LEU A 26 14.13 -9.71 0.40
CA LEU A 26 15.41 -9.02 0.28
C LEU A 26 15.56 -8.28 -1.05
N VAL A 27 15.11 -8.87 -2.15
CA VAL A 27 15.21 -8.26 -3.48
C VAL A 27 14.32 -7.03 -3.60
N VAL A 28 13.07 -7.12 -3.14
CA VAL A 28 12.14 -5.97 -3.12
C VAL A 28 12.69 -4.86 -2.24
N ASN A 29 13.10 -5.16 -1.00
CA ASN A 29 13.67 -4.16 -0.08
C ASN A 29 14.93 -3.50 -0.65
N ASN A 30 15.80 -4.26 -1.34
CA ASN A 30 16.99 -3.70 -1.98
C ASN A 30 16.64 -2.79 -3.16
N PHE A 31 15.63 -3.16 -3.95
CA PHE A 31 15.16 -2.35 -5.07
C PHE A 31 14.54 -1.02 -4.59
N GLU A 32 13.66 -1.07 -3.58
CA GLU A 32 13.04 0.11 -2.99
C GLU A 32 14.08 1.07 -2.39
N LYS A 33 15.03 0.57 -1.60
CA LYS A 33 16.16 1.37 -1.07
C LYS A 33 16.97 2.07 -2.17
N LYS A 34 17.18 1.39 -3.29
CA LYS A 34 17.90 1.96 -4.44
C LYS A 34 17.12 3.10 -5.10
N GLN A 35 15.79 2.95 -5.23
CA GLN A 35 14.95 4.02 -5.77
C GLN A 35 14.86 5.20 -4.80
N GLU A 36 14.70 4.92 -3.50
CA GLU A 36 14.66 5.94 -2.45
C GLU A 36 15.92 6.81 -2.47
N SER A 37 17.10 6.20 -2.53
CA SER A 37 18.38 6.94 -2.64
C SER A 37 18.43 7.83 -3.89
N LYS A 38 17.90 7.34 -5.02
CA LYS A 38 17.83 8.10 -6.28
C LYS A 38 16.86 9.29 -6.17
N VAL A 39 15.69 9.09 -5.58
CA VAL A 39 14.71 10.16 -5.36
C VAL A 39 15.25 11.20 -4.38
N ARG A 40 15.82 10.77 -3.25
CA ARG A 40 16.43 11.67 -2.26
C ARG A 40 17.56 12.52 -2.85
N SER A 41 18.45 11.90 -3.63
CA SER A 41 19.54 12.65 -4.30
C SER A 41 19.00 13.67 -5.30
N GLN A 42 18.02 13.29 -6.12
CA GLN A 42 17.36 14.23 -7.04
C GLN A 42 16.68 15.40 -6.31
N LEU A 43 16.03 15.13 -5.18
CA LEU A 43 15.34 16.14 -4.39
C LEU A 43 16.32 17.09 -3.70
N LYS A 44 17.43 16.58 -3.15
CA LYS A 44 18.52 17.38 -2.57
C LYS A 44 19.16 18.31 -3.61
N THR A 45 19.36 17.84 -4.84
CA THR A 45 19.91 18.68 -5.92
C THR A 45 18.90 19.73 -6.41
N SER A 46 17.62 19.38 -6.48
CA SER A 46 16.58 20.29 -7.00
C SER A 46 16.19 21.37 -6.00
N ASN A 47 16.21 21.08 -4.70
CA ASN A 47 15.84 22.00 -3.63
C ASN A 47 16.92 22.06 -2.53
N PRO A 48 18.04 22.75 -2.78
CA PRO A 48 19.10 22.92 -1.79
C PRO A 48 18.63 23.91 -0.70
N GLY A 49 17.98 23.40 0.35
CA GLY A 49 17.51 24.23 1.47
C GLY A 49 16.36 23.66 2.30
N MET A 50 15.75 22.55 1.88
CA MET A 50 14.71 21.87 2.67
C MET A 50 15.28 21.26 3.96
N SER A 51 14.50 21.34 5.04
CA SER A 51 14.77 20.61 6.28
C SER A 51 14.75 19.09 6.02
N GLU A 52 15.56 18.30 6.73
CA GLU A 52 15.62 16.83 6.53
C GLU A 52 14.25 16.15 6.70
N ALA A 53 13.37 16.71 7.55
CA ALA A 53 12.00 16.20 7.75
C ALA A 53 11.05 16.49 6.56
N GLU A 54 11.17 17.67 5.94
CA GLU A 54 10.39 18.01 4.74
C GLU A 54 10.89 17.21 3.54
N LEU A 55 12.21 17.03 3.46
CA LEU A 55 12.85 16.24 2.44
C LEU A 55 12.43 14.77 2.53
N SER A 56 12.34 14.18 3.72
CA SER A 56 11.89 12.80 3.87
C SER A 56 10.44 12.63 3.43
N LEU A 57 9.53 13.52 3.84
CA LEU A 57 8.13 13.46 3.45
C LEU A 57 7.94 13.60 1.93
N ALA A 58 8.63 14.57 1.32
CA ALA A 58 8.56 14.78 -0.12
C ALA A 58 9.26 13.66 -0.92
N ALA A 59 10.28 13.01 -0.33
CA ALA A 59 10.92 11.84 -0.93
C ALA A 59 10.01 10.61 -0.87
N ASP A 60 9.32 10.38 0.26
CA ASP A 60 8.39 9.26 0.43
C ASP A 60 7.20 9.37 -0.54
N ASP A 61 6.65 10.57 -0.71
CA ASP A 61 5.56 10.82 -1.65
C ASP A 61 5.99 10.57 -3.10
N LYS A 62 7.11 11.17 -3.55
CA LYS A 62 7.67 10.89 -4.88
C LYS A 62 8.04 9.43 -5.09
N LEU A 63 8.58 8.77 -4.06
CA LEU A 63 8.96 7.37 -4.13
C LEU A 63 7.76 6.49 -4.46
N ARG A 64 6.58 6.77 -3.89
CA ARG A 64 5.34 6.02 -4.22
C ARG A 64 5.01 6.09 -5.70
N PHE A 65 4.99 7.29 -6.28
CA PHE A 65 4.74 7.46 -7.71
C PHE A 65 5.80 6.79 -8.59
N VAL A 66 7.07 6.88 -8.18
CA VAL A 66 8.17 6.23 -8.90
C VAL A 66 8.04 4.71 -8.85
N LEU A 67 7.74 4.13 -7.69
CA LEU A 67 7.56 2.68 -7.53
C LEU A 67 6.35 2.18 -8.30
N ASP A 68 5.25 2.92 -8.31
CA ASP A 68 4.05 2.62 -9.09
C ASP A 68 4.36 2.59 -10.60
N SER A 69 5.11 3.57 -11.10
CA SER A 69 5.55 3.60 -12.51
C SER A 69 6.51 2.47 -12.90
N LEU A 70 7.17 1.85 -11.91
CA LEU A 70 8.12 0.75 -12.10
C LEU A 70 7.50 -0.61 -11.79
N SER A 71 6.19 -0.69 -11.59
CA SER A 71 5.43 -1.91 -11.29
C SER A 71 5.73 -3.09 -12.23
N THR A 72 5.76 -2.81 -13.53
CA THR A 72 5.99 -3.82 -14.58
C THR A 72 7.46 -4.14 -14.83
N LYS A 73 8.38 -3.48 -14.12
CA LYS A 73 9.81 -3.68 -14.34
C LYS A 73 10.27 -5.00 -13.74
N GLU A 74 10.98 -5.80 -14.54
CA GLU A 74 11.65 -7.02 -14.09
C GLU A 74 12.77 -6.67 -13.09
N ILE A 75 12.64 -7.14 -11.84
CA ILE A 75 13.64 -6.90 -10.78
C ILE A 75 14.33 -8.17 -10.30
N TYR A 76 13.72 -9.33 -10.52
CA TYR A 76 14.24 -10.60 -10.03
C TYR A 76 14.23 -11.63 -11.15
N ASN A 77 15.40 -12.23 -11.40
CA ASN A 77 15.59 -13.23 -12.44
C ASN A 77 16.29 -14.44 -11.82
N LEU A 78 15.56 -15.56 -11.69
CA LEU A 78 16.10 -16.81 -11.14
C LEU A 78 16.58 -17.76 -12.25
N GLY A 79 16.82 -17.25 -13.46
CA GLY A 79 17.30 -18.01 -14.61
C GLY A 79 16.22 -18.85 -15.30
N ILE A 80 15.15 -19.23 -14.59
CA ILE A 80 14.02 -20.03 -15.12
C ILE A 80 12.79 -19.15 -15.33
N THR A 81 12.52 -18.26 -14.36
CA THR A 81 11.42 -17.31 -14.41
C THR A 81 11.92 -15.93 -14.02
N LYS A 82 11.28 -14.93 -14.63
CA LYS A 82 11.49 -13.52 -14.32
C LYS A 82 10.27 -13.03 -13.57
N TYR A 83 10.51 -12.27 -12.52
CA TYR A 83 9.47 -11.64 -11.73
C TYR A 83 9.60 -10.13 -11.85
N THR A 84 8.47 -9.49 -12.14
CA THR A 84 8.29 -8.04 -12.09
C THR A 84 8.33 -7.54 -10.64
N TYR A 85 8.48 -6.23 -10.45
CA TYR A 85 8.43 -5.62 -9.12
C TYR A 85 7.09 -5.92 -8.44
N GLN A 86 5.98 -5.83 -9.17
CA GLN A 86 4.66 -6.13 -8.63
C GLN A 86 4.56 -7.59 -8.18
N GLU A 87 4.91 -8.56 -9.03
CA GLU A 87 4.86 -9.99 -8.67
C GLU A 87 5.79 -10.32 -7.49
N ALA A 88 7.01 -9.78 -7.49
CA ALA A 88 7.95 -9.99 -6.39
C ALA A 88 7.48 -9.38 -5.06
N LYS A 89 6.68 -8.30 -5.13
CA LYS A 89 6.08 -7.64 -3.95
C LYS A 89 4.84 -8.38 -3.44
N GLU A 90 4.10 -9.04 -4.31
CA GLU A 90 3.00 -9.95 -3.91
C GLU A 90 3.52 -11.23 -3.25
N GLU A 91 4.66 -11.76 -3.73
CA GLU A 91 5.36 -12.91 -3.14
C GLU A 91 6.21 -12.55 -1.91
N GLN A 92 6.35 -11.27 -1.59
CA GLN A 92 7.01 -10.81 -0.38
C GLN A 92 6.25 -11.29 0.86
N LEU A 93 6.96 -11.41 1.99
CA LEU A 93 6.31 -11.66 3.27
C LEU A 93 5.19 -10.62 3.53
N ASN A 94 3.96 -11.11 3.72
CA ASN A 94 2.81 -10.28 4.08
C ASN A 94 3.03 -9.65 5.46
N LEU A 95 3.48 -8.40 5.46
CA LEU A 95 3.65 -7.60 6.66
C LEU A 95 2.29 -6.99 7.00
N GLY A 96 1.87 -7.11 8.26
CA GLY A 96 0.64 -6.46 8.72
C GLY A 96 0.76 -4.93 8.72
N LEU A 97 -0.37 -4.25 8.90
CA LEU A 97 -0.45 -2.78 8.92
C LEU A 97 0.55 -2.14 9.91
N ASP A 98 0.79 -2.80 11.03
CA ASP A 98 1.74 -2.36 12.06
C ASP A 98 3.20 -2.33 11.57
N LEU A 99 3.57 -3.27 10.70
CA LEU A 99 4.95 -3.44 10.22
C LEU A 99 5.21 -2.76 8.87
N GLN A 100 4.22 -2.74 7.98
CA GLN A 100 4.31 -2.07 6.68
C GLN A 100 3.97 -0.58 6.77
N GLY A 101 3.21 -0.19 7.80
CA GLY A 101 2.66 1.15 7.91
C GLY A 101 1.51 1.35 6.93
N GLY A 102 0.41 1.87 7.44
CA GLY A 102 -0.75 2.25 6.62
C GLY A 102 -1.86 2.75 7.52
N MET A 103 -2.93 3.23 6.89
CA MET A 103 -4.10 3.74 7.61
C MET A 103 -5.31 2.91 7.19
N ASN A 104 -5.94 2.24 8.15
CA ASN A 104 -7.27 1.70 7.92
C ASN A 104 -8.26 2.86 7.95
N VAL A 105 -8.83 3.23 6.80
CA VAL A 105 -9.83 4.29 6.69
C VAL A 105 -11.16 3.64 6.33
N VAL A 106 -12.10 3.65 7.28
CA VAL A 106 -13.49 3.37 6.97
C VAL A 106 -14.15 4.70 6.65
N LEU A 107 -14.49 4.90 5.38
CA LEU A 107 -15.23 6.07 4.94
C LEU A 107 -16.71 5.84 5.21
N GLU A 108 -17.24 6.50 6.24
CA GLU A 108 -18.68 6.60 6.41
C GLU A 108 -19.20 7.68 5.46
N VAL A 109 -20.02 7.27 4.48
CA VAL A 109 -20.67 8.21 3.57
C VAL A 109 -22.03 8.55 4.16
N SER A 110 -22.18 9.79 4.62
CA SER A 110 -23.49 10.36 4.94
C SER A 110 -24.32 10.43 3.65
N LEU A 111 -25.46 9.70 3.62
CA LEU A 111 -26.42 9.75 2.51
C LEU A 111 -26.87 11.18 2.21
N ASP A 112 -27.02 12.02 3.24
CA ASP A 112 -27.36 13.44 3.10
C ASP A 112 -26.32 14.20 2.27
N ASP A 113 -25.03 13.98 2.53
CA ASP A 113 -23.95 14.65 1.80
C ASP A 113 -23.78 14.09 0.39
N LEU A 114 -24.07 12.80 0.18
CA LEU A 114 -24.14 12.21 -1.14
C LEU A 114 -25.23 12.90 -1.99
N VAL A 115 -26.45 13.02 -1.45
CA VAL A 115 -27.57 13.69 -2.14
C VAL A 115 -27.26 15.17 -2.39
N ARG A 116 -26.64 15.86 -1.43
CA ARG A 116 -26.16 17.24 -1.60
C ARG A 116 -25.09 17.37 -2.69
N SER A 117 -24.17 16.42 -2.79
CA SER A 117 -23.09 16.41 -3.80
C SER A 117 -23.60 16.10 -5.21
N MET A 118 -24.67 15.31 -5.34
CA MET A 118 -25.33 15.00 -6.61
C MET A 118 -26.32 16.10 -7.04
N SER A 119 -26.73 16.97 -6.13
CA SER A 119 -27.65 18.05 -6.43
C SER A 119 -26.97 19.18 -7.22
N ASN A 120 -27.69 19.72 -8.20
CA ASN A 120 -27.19 20.81 -9.04
C ASN A 120 -27.00 22.12 -8.25
N ASN A 121 -27.69 22.27 -7.10
CA ASN A 121 -27.55 23.39 -6.19
C ASN A 121 -27.60 22.91 -4.73
N ARG A 122 -26.41 22.71 -4.15
CA ARG A 122 -26.22 22.28 -2.75
C ARG A 122 -26.87 23.20 -1.71
N ASN A 123 -27.08 24.47 -2.03
CA ASN A 123 -27.62 25.47 -1.11
C ASN A 123 -29.11 25.75 -1.35
N ASP A 124 -29.80 24.96 -2.17
CA ASP A 124 -31.23 25.13 -2.40
C ASP A 124 -32.03 24.96 -1.08
N PRO A 125 -32.78 25.98 -0.64
CA PRO A 125 -33.60 25.89 0.57
C PRO A 125 -34.64 24.75 0.49
N ALA A 126 -35.18 24.44 -0.69
CA ALA A 126 -36.16 23.35 -0.83
C ALA A 126 -35.52 21.97 -0.57
N LEU A 127 -34.31 21.75 -1.10
CA LEU A 127 -33.54 20.52 -0.89
C LEU A 127 -33.13 20.35 0.58
N ASN A 128 -32.67 21.43 1.22
CA ASN A 128 -32.24 21.40 2.62
C ASN A 128 -33.39 21.07 3.57
N LEU A 129 -34.58 21.63 3.32
CA LEU A 129 -35.79 21.32 4.08
C LEU A 129 -36.22 19.87 3.89
N ALA A 130 -36.17 19.35 2.67
CA ALA A 130 -36.52 17.95 2.40
C ALA A 130 -35.55 16.95 3.09
N LEU A 131 -34.25 17.26 3.09
CA LEU A 131 -33.24 16.45 3.79
C LEU A 131 -33.41 16.52 5.31
N GLU A 132 -33.73 17.70 5.87
CA GLU A 132 -33.97 17.84 7.31
C GLU A 132 -35.21 17.04 7.75
N GLU A 133 -36.27 17.07 6.95
CA GLU A 133 -37.49 16.30 7.22
C GLU A 133 -37.23 14.78 7.09
N ALA A 134 -36.50 14.36 6.06
CA ALA A 134 -36.08 12.97 5.89
C ALA A 134 -35.25 12.47 7.09
N LYS A 135 -34.34 13.30 7.61
CA LYS A 135 -33.55 12.99 8.81
C LYS A 135 -34.42 12.84 10.05
N LYS A 136 -35.46 13.67 10.23
CA LYS A 136 -36.43 13.54 11.33
C LYS A 136 -37.22 12.23 11.23
N MET A 137 -37.64 11.85 10.02
CA MET A 137 -38.35 10.59 9.79
C MET A 137 -37.46 9.36 10.00
N GLN A 138 -36.19 9.44 9.64
CA GLN A 138 -35.23 8.34 9.79
C GLN A 138 -35.06 7.90 11.25
N VAL A 139 -35.04 8.85 12.19
CA VAL A 139 -34.92 8.57 13.64
C VAL A 139 -36.06 7.68 14.15
N ASN A 140 -37.26 7.82 13.56
CA ASN A 140 -38.44 7.04 13.94
C ASN A 140 -38.61 5.73 13.16
N SER A 141 -37.71 5.44 12.20
CA SER A 141 -37.88 4.33 11.26
C SER A 141 -36.92 3.15 11.52
N GLN A 142 -36.11 3.21 12.59
CA GLN A 142 -35.22 2.13 13.04
C GLN A 142 -35.81 1.24 14.15
N GLU A 143 -37.11 1.38 14.46
CA GLU A 143 -37.90 0.31 15.10
C GLU A 143 -38.68 -0.48 14.03
#